data_AF-A0AB37WTS8-F1
#
_entry.id   AF-A0AB37WTS8-F1
#
_cell.length_a   1.000
_cell.length_b   1.000
_cell.length_c   1.000
_cell.angle_alpha   90.00
_cell.angle_beta   90.00
_cell.angle_gamma   90.00
#
_symmetry.space_group_name_H-M   'P 1'
#
loop_
_entity.id
_entity.type
_entity.pdbx_description
1 polymer ?
#
loop_
_entity_poly.entity_id
_entity_poly.type
_entity_poly.pdbx_seq_one_letter_code
_entity_poly.pdbx_strand_id
1 'polypeptide(L)'
;MASQGKRPADGPLQPITQDSIPPSAKRRVRRRLAEHEEYIRNHCGDVYRHDPAKEAPPDLPLYHSEFSKAESACLRIPNHWLDAIDAIKDPQLTAVLEPEITRMLKTYKSKPESVAVVGRIRQGKSRLIEALLGIDQIAKSGATRIAGPQVPIVYSPRPANSQIPYQAKIEVIDPRACLGSVRQHLGNIIVGFEEHGASSPWANDQASDSMKVLTGLFRGHSEFASEDAIRAFLGYTSGTSESQSLEKRRNALRACIEWAEERRLEIPAVSKIHTTNVTELWHKIAPFANDETTTGNNVLDFKPTLLVGKIEIFGEFRVRCSLGDCPGLDDINEDRKTKAKRYLEDCKVVIAVEEITQAGDNSFLNWFLQDRCKNRPDQRVIVVLSKGDTGLNSADRTKTSFEEHEIADLDWLARRREIVGRAKDNYDWTQFWDRKRCACEIAYIDLEEREIHARERSRRIEDQLRSRYAGLSDNFIVRTTCANDCMRHVKDYDQHTANDLPLSVQSTQIPSLIKDLADVANDRAKDHLKRLCGQMLPELLSFAELVRSTILITSRARPNFNPHEYDKVFRALHEAINRLEEVEDEMSHIHLGSHFSFFEGTQGILRTYQHLLATERYGGADAYQSRASCR
;
A
#
# COMPACT_ATOMS: atom_id res chain seq x y z
N MET A 1 83.99 -2.05 5.77
CA MET A 1 83.69 -1.94 4.33
C MET A 1 82.20 -1.70 4.18
N ALA A 2 81.82 -0.45 3.92
CA ALA A 2 80.45 -0.03 3.68
C ALA A 2 80.21 0.07 2.18
N SER A 3 79.07 -0.42 1.69
CA SER A 3 78.62 -0.25 0.32
C SER A 3 77.11 -0.01 0.33
N GLN A 4 76.75 1.28 0.37
CA GLN A 4 75.42 1.77 0.04
C GLN A 4 75.25 1.76 -1.49
N GLY A 5 74.22 1.05 -1.98
CA GLY A 5 73.78 1.08 -3.37
C GLY A 5 72.46 1.83 -3.50
N LYS A 6 72.48 2.92 -4.26
CA LYS A 6 71.44 3.94 -4.49
C LYS A 6 70.11 3.38 -5.03
N ARG A 7 68.99 3.90 -4.52
CA ARG A 7 67.68 3.85 -5.22
C ARG A 7 67.72 4.79 -6.44
N PRO A 8 67.14 4.39 -7.60
CA PRO A 8 67.02 5.27 -8.76
C PRO A 8 65.94 6.33 -8.51
N ALA A 9 66.20 7.51 -9.07
CA ALA A 9 65.40 8.72 -8.93
C ALA A 9 63.99 8.58 -9.51
N ASP A 10 63.03 9.20 -8.82
CA ASP A 10 61.67 9.46 -9.27
C ASP A 10 61.72 10.22 -10.61
N GLY A 11 61.31 9.54 -11.68
CA GLY A 11 61.01 10.19 -12.95
C GLY A 11 59.73 11.03 -12.82
N PRO A 12 59.62 12.17 -13.55
CA PRO A 12 58.41 12.97 -13.53
C PRO A 12 57.24 12.15 -14.06
N LEU A 13 56.15 12.12 -13.29
CA LEU A 13 54.85 11.59 -13.71
C LEU A 13 54.48 12.22 -15.06
N GLN A 14 54.47 11.40 -16.12
CA GLN A 14 53.92 11.84 -17.39
C GLN A 14 52.43 12.17 -17.21
N PRO A 15 51.93 13.25 -17.81
CA PRO A 15 50.52 13.57 -17.79
C PRO A 15 49.80 12.53 -18.66
N ILE A 16 49.04 11.64 -18.01
CA ILE A 16 48.14 10.73 -18.71
C ILE A 16 47.06 11.59 -19.37
N THR A 17 47.23 11.87 -20.65
CA THR A 17 46.19 12.34 -21.55
C THR A 17 45.20 11.20 -21.78
N GLN A 18 44.25 11.05 -20.85
CA GLN A 18 43.00 10.31 -21.08
C GLN A 18 41.85 11.27 -20.77
N ASP A 19 41.56 12.17 -21.72
CA ASP A 19 40.22 12.75 -21.86
C ASP A 19 39.32 11.74 -22.59
N SER A 20 39.19 10.54 -22.02
CA SER A 20 38.14 9.59 -22.36
C SER A 20 36.98 9.87 -21.42
N ILE A 21 35.89 10.41 -21.96
CA ILE A 21 34.56 10.62 -21.35
C ILE A 21 34.58 10.87 -19.82
N PRO A 22 34.30 12.10 -19.34
CA PRO A 22 34.33 12.37 -17.91
C PRO A 22 33.43 11.39 -17.14
N PRO A 23 33.94 10.75 -16.06
CA PRO A 23 33.19 9.77 -15.27
C PRO A 23 31.81 10.31 -14.91
N SER A 24 30.82 9.44 -14.86
CA SER A 24 29.43 9.86 -14.63
C SER A 24 29.27 10.57 -13.28
N ALA A 25 30.03 10.11 -12.28
CA ALA A 25 30.14 10.74 -10.96
C ALA A 25 30.69 12.18 -11.03
N LYS A 26 31.68 12.45 -11.91
CA LYS A 26 32.23 13.80 -12.11
C LYS A 26 31.16 14.80 -12.54
N ARG A 27 30.24 14.38 -13.42
CA ARG A 27 29.12 15.23 -13.87
C ARG A 27 28.13 15.50 -12.74
N ARG A 28 27.78 14.47 -11.95
CA ARG A 28 26.82 14.60 -10.84
C ARG A 28 27.36 15.46 -9.70
N VAL A 29 28.60 15.24 -9.26
CA VAL A 29 29.25 16.08 -8.23
C VAL A 29 29.34 17.54 -8.69
N ARG A 30 29.77 17.80 -9.93
CA ARG A 30 29.85 19.17 -10.48
C ARG A 30 28.49 19.85 -10.55
N ARG A 31 27.44 19.11 -10.93
CA ARG A 31 26.07 19.65 -10.98
C ARG A 31 25.61 20.10 -9.58
N ARG A 32 25.73 19.22 -8.58
CA ARG A 32 25.36 19.53 -7.19
C ARG A 32 26.17 20.69 -6.61
N LEU A 33 27.45 20.80 -6.97
CA LEU A 33 28.29 21.95 -6.59
C LEU A 33 27.83 23.25 -7.25
N ALA A 34 27.50 23.23 -8.54
CA ALA A 34 27.00 24.41 -9.23
C ALA A 34 25.67 24.89 -8.62
N GLU A 35 24.77 23.97 -8.30
CA GLU A 35 23.51 24.24 -7.58
C GLU A 35 23.79 24.87 -6.20
N HIS A 36 24.77 24.36 -5.47
CA HIS A 36 25.20 24.92 -4.18
C HIS A 36 25.82 26.33 -4.31
N GLU A 37 26.62 26.58 -5.34
CA GLU A 37 27.21 27.89 -5.60
C GLU A 37 26.18 28.93 -6.05
N GLU A 38 25.15 28.49 -6.77
CA GLU A 38 23.97 29.31 -7.07
C GLU A 38 23.17 29.63 -5.81
N TYR A 39 22.97 28.65 -4.92
CA TYR A 39 22.33 28.86 -3.62
C TYR A 39 23.07 29.90 -2.76
N ILE A 40 24.39 29.76 -2.61
CA ILE A 40 25.20 30.73 -1.86
C ILE A 40 25.07 32.13 -2.46
N ARG A 41 24.95 32.26 -3.78
CA ARG A 41 24.76 33.58 -4.41
C ARG A 41 23.39 34.17 -4.13
N ASN A 42 22.35 33.34 -4.05
CA ASN A 42 20.96 33.80 -4.00
C ASN A 42 20.38 34.01 -2.59
N HIS A 43 21.07 33.62 -1.50
CA HIS A 43 20.72 33.92 -0.10
C HIS A 43 19.20 33.94 0.23
N CYS A 44 18.49 32.86 -0.05
CA CYS A 44 17.15 32.60 0.49
C CYS A 44 17.15 31.23 1.19
N GLY A 45 16.53 31.17 2.37
CA GLY A 45 16.51 30.01 3.27
C GLY A 45 15.67 28.84 2.76
N ASP A 46 15.99 28.33 1.57
CA ASP A 46 15.24 27.25 0.96
C ASP A 46 15.76 25.91 1.46
N VAL A 47 15.11 25.47 2.53
CA VAL A 47 15.10 24.09 2.95
C VAL A 47 14.59 23.22 1.79
N TYR A 48 15.31 22.16 1.43
CA TYR A 48 14.87 21.30 0.33
C TYR A 48 13.70 20.44 0.79
N ARG A 49 12.58 20.56 0.07
CA ARG A 49 11.40 19.72 0.20
C ARG A 49 11.08 19.05 -1.11
N HIS A 50 11.12 17.72 -1.11
CA HIS A 50 10.50 16.95 -2.17
C HIS A 50 8.99 16.90 -1.93
N ASP A 51 8.23 17.26 -2.95
CA ASP A 51 6.77 17.17 -2.95
C ASP A 51 6.34 15.96 -3.80
N PRO A 52 5.94 14.84 -3.18
CA PRO A 52 5.53 13.64 -3.90
C PRO A 52 4.35 13.88 -4.85
N ALA A 53 3.51 14.90 -4.61
CA ALA A 53 2.38 15.22 -5.47
C ALA A 53 2.79 15.87 -6.80
N LYS A 54 4.03 16.39 -6.90
CA LYS A 54 4.59 16.96 -8.15
C LYS A 54 5.32 15.94 -9.01
N GLU A 55 5.46 14.70 -8.53
CA GLU A 55 6.08 13.65 -9.33
C GLU A 55 5.21 13.31 -10.55
N ALA A 56 5.85 13.04 -11.69
CA ALA A 56 5.14 12.56 -12.86
C ALA A 56 4.39 11.26 -12.52
N PRO A 57 3.11 11.15 -12.89
CA PRO A 57 2.37 9.90 -12.67
C PRO A 57 3.04 8.73 -13.41
N PRO A 58 2.82 7.49 -12.98
CA PRO A 58 3.23 6.31 -13.73
C PRO A 58 2.69 6.39 -15.16
N ASP A 59 3.54 5.99 -16.12
CA ASP A 59 3.19 5.96 -17.54
C ASP A 59 2.35 4.71 -17.85
N LEU A 60 1.13 4.70 -17.34
CA LEU A 60 0.18 3.59 -17.43
C LEU A 60 -1.22 4.11 -17.77
N PRO A 61 -2.05 3.34 -18.49
CA PRO A 61 -3.38 3.75 -18.92
C PRO A 61 -4.25 4.33 -17.81
N LEU A 62 -4.29 3.70 -16.63
CA LEU A 62 -5.05 4.15 -15.46
C LEU A 62 -4.77 5.60 -15.04
N TYR A 63 -3.57 6.10 -15.30
CA TYR A 63 -3.12 7.44 -14.92
C TYR A 63 -3.25 8.46 -16.07
N HIS A 64 -3.61 7.99 -17.26
CA HIS A 64 -3.85 8.85 -18.41
C HIS A 64 -5.24 9.51 -18.33
N SER A 65 -5.37 10.74 -18.84
CA SER A 65 -6.66 11.46 -18.81
C SER A 65 -7.77 10.76 -19.58
N GLU A 66 -7.42 9.99 -20.61
CA GLU A 66 -8.40 9.22 -21.41
C GLU A 66 -9.08 8.11 -20.60
N PHE A 67 -8.37 7.47 -19.67
CA PHE A 67 -8.99 6.47 -18.80
C PHE A 67 -10.07 7.11 -17.92
N SER A 68 -9.77 8.28 -17.34
CA SER A 68 -10.73 9.03 -16.53
C SER A 68 -11.95 9.48 -17.36
N LYS A 69 -11.74 9.89 -18.63
CA LYS A 69 -12.85 10.23 -19.54
C LYS A 69 -13.72 9.02 -19.86
N ALA A 70 -13.12 7.87 -20.18
CA ALA A 70 -13.84 6.63 -20.49
C ALA A 70 -14.60 6.10 -19.28
N GLU A 71 -13.97 6.07 -18.11
CA GLU A 71 -14.61 5.73 -16.84
C GLU A 71 -15.80 6.65 -16.55
N SER A 72 -15.59 7.97 -16.66
CA SER A 72 -16.66 8.95 -16.44
C SER A 72 -17.82 8.76 -17.43
N ALA A 73 -17.53 8.44 -18.69
CA ALA A 73 -18.55 8.17 -19.71
C ALA A 73 -19.36 6.90 -19.38
N CYS A 74 -18.70 5.79 -19.04
CA CYS A 74 -19.38 4.55 -18.66
C CYS A 74 -20.19 4.73 -17.36
N LEU A 75 -19.70 5.50 -16.38
CA LEU A 75 -20.41 5.79 -15.13
C LEU A 75 -21.57 6.79 -15.27
N ARG A 76 -21.55 7.67 -16.28
CA ARG A 76 -22.62 8.64 -16.50
C ARG A 76 -23.94 7.98 -16.85
N ILE A 77 -23.91 6.86 -17.58
CA ILE A 77 -25.12 6.13 -18.01
C ILE A 77 -25.97 5.66 -16.80
N PRO A 78 -25.44 4.84 -15.87
CA PRO A 78 -26.21 4.37 -14.72
C PRO A 78 -26.62 5.51 -13.78
N ASN A 79 -25.77 6.52 -13.59
CA ASN A 79 -26.14 7.68 -12.76
C ASN A 79 -27.33 8.44 -13.37
N HIS A 80 -27.32 8.68 -14.68
CA HIS A 80 -28.43 9.32 -15.37
C HIS A 80 -29.74 8.51 -15.26
N TRP A 81 -29.64 7.18 -15.18
CA TRP A 81 -30.82 6.33 -14.97
C TRP A 81 -31.34 6.41 -13.54
N LEU A 82 -30.47 6.47 -12.55
CA LEU A 82 -30.89 6.74 -11.17
C LEU A 82 -31.62 8.09 -11.08
N ASP A 83 -31.08 9.13 -11.71
CA ASP A 83 -31.70 10.45 -11.77
C ASP A 83 -33.09 10.39 -12.46
N ALA A 84 -33.19 9.64 -13.56
CA ALA A 84 -34.45 9.46 -14.28
C ALA A 84 -35.49 8.66 -13.47
N ILE A 85 -35.09 7.62 -12.76
CA ILE A 85 -35.97 6.82 -11.89
C ILE A 85 -36.54 7.69 -10.77
N ASP A 86 -35.68 8.46 -10.10
CA ASP A 86 -36.10 9.40 -9.04
C ASP A 86 -37.06 10.47 -9.55
N ALA A 87 -36.85 10.97 -10.77
CA ALA A 87 -37.73 11.94 -11.41
C ALA A 87 -39.11 11.35 -11.78
N ILE A 88 -39.18 10.10 -12.23
CA ILE A 88 -40.42 9.43 -12.64
C ILE A 88 -41.31 9.08 -11.42
N LYS A 89 -40.72 8.80 -10.25
CA LYS A 89 -41.41 8.42 -9.01
C LYS A 89 -42.35 7.21 -9.15
N ASP A 90 -42.05 6.30 -10.08
CA ASP A 90 -42.79 5.05 -10.24
C ASP A 90 -42.25 4.00 -9.24
N PRO A 91 -43.04 3.55 -8.26
CA PRO A 91 -42.58 2.61 -7.24
C PRO A 91 -42.17 1.24 -7.80
N GLN A 92 -42.81 0.78 -8.88
CA GLN A 92 -42.49 -0.52 -9.49
C GLN A 92 -41.18 -0.44 -10.27
N LEU A 93 -40.99 0.63 -11.05
CA LEU A 93 -39.75 0.86 -11.78
C LEU A 93 -38.57 1.02 -10.81
N THR A 94 -38.78 1.79 -9.74
CA THR A 94 -37.79 2.02 -8.69
C THR A 94 -37.39 0.72 -8.01
N ALA A 95 -38.36 -0.10 -7.58
CA ALA A 95 -38.09 -1.37 -6.89
C ALA A 95 -37.33 -2.40 -7.75
N VAL A 96 -37.39 -2.28 -9.08
CA VAL A 96 -36.77 -3.24 -10.01
C VAL A 96 -35.42 -2.74 -10.53
N LEU A 97 -35.33 -1.49 -11.01
CA LEU A 97 -34.12 -0.98 -11.66
C LEU A 97 -33.09 -0.41 -10.66
N GLU A 98 -33.52 0.26 -9.59
CA GLU A 98 -32.59 0.89 -8.65
C GLU A 98 -31.65 -0.12 -7.97
N PRO A 99 -32.12 -1.29 -7.49
CA PRO A 99 -31.24 -2.29 -6.89
C PRO A 99 -30.21 -2.83 -7.88
N GLU A 100 -30.60 -2.98 -9.14
CA GLU A 100 -29.76 -3.54 -10.21
C GLU A 100 -28.67 -2.54 -10.62
N ILE A 101 -29.04 -1.27 -10.83
CA ILE A 101 -28.09 -0.19 -11.11
C ILE A 101 -27.13 -0.02 -9.91
N THR A 102 -27.67 -0.05 -8.69
CA THR A 102 -26.85 0.06 -7.47
C THR A 102 -25.90 -1.12 -7.33
N ARG A 103 -26.35 -2.35 -7.62
CA ARG A 103 -25.51 -3.55 -7.65
C ARG A 103 -24.39 -3.40 -8.66
N MET A 104 -24.70 -2.94 -9.87
CA MET A 104 -23.73 -2.71 -10.94
C MET A 104 -22.67 -1.67 -10.51
N LEU A 105 -23.11 -0.49 -10.07
CA LEU A 105 -22.23 0.58 -9.60
C LEU A 105 -21.35 0.14 -8.43
N LYS A 106 -21.91 -0.64 -7.48
CA LYS A 106 -21.16 -1.19 -6.35
C LYS A 106 -20.12 -2.21 -6.79
N THR A 107 -20.41 -2.98 -7.83
CA THR A 107 -19.49 -3.97 -8.41
C THR A 107 -18.36 -3.29 -9.17
N TYR A 108 -18.65 -2.23 -9.94
CA TYR A 108 -17.64 -1.48 -10.67
C TYR A 108 -16.75 -0.64 -9.74
N LYS A 109 -17.33 0.12 -8.81
CA LYS A 109 -16.61 0.88 -7.77
C LYS A 109 -15.95 -0.05 -6.73
N SER A 110 -15.64 -1.30 -7.12
CA SER A 110 -15.07 -2.26 -6.20
C SER A 110 -13.78 -1.72 -5.61
N LYS A 111 -13.57 -2.12 -4.36
CA LYS A 111 -12.49 -1.65 -3.50
C LYS A 111 -11.16 -1.66 -4.25
N PRO A 112 -10.29 -0.66 -4.02
CA PRO A 112 -8.91 -0.67 -4.51
C PRO A 112 -8.25 -2.03 -4.25
N GLU A 113 -7.26 -2.40 -5.06
CA GLU A 113 -6.55 -3.66 -4.83
C GLU A 113 -5.89 -3.65 -3.46
N SER A 114 -6.18 -4.68 -2.65
CA SER A 114 -5.64 -4.79 -1.31
C SER A 114 -4.25 -5.43 -1.38
N VAL A 115 -3.26 -4.70 -0.87
CA VAL A 115 -1.88 -5.13 -0.75
C VAL A 115 -1.56 -5.30 0.73
N ALA A 116 -1.15 -6.49 1.16
CA ALA A 116 -0.71 -6.71 2.52
C ALA A 116 0.78 -6.44 2.66
N VAL A 117 1.20 -5.67 3.66
CA VAL A 117 2.60 -5.44 4.02
C VAL A 117 2.91 -6.23 5.28
N VAL A 118 3.73 -7.26 5.15
CA VAL A 118 4.07 -8.21 6.21
C VAL A 118 5.57 -8.24 6.44
N GLY A 119 5.97 -8.73 7.60
CA GLY A 119 7.36 -8.77 8.06
C GLY A 119 7.42 -8.77 9.58
N ARG A 120 8.56 -9.13 10.14
CA ARG A 120 8.84 -9.06 11.57
C ARG A 120 8.81 -7.63 12.07
N ILE A 121 8.75 -7.49 13.39
CA ILE A 121 8.84 -6.20 14.07
C ILE A 121 10.21 -5.54 13.76
N ARG A 122 10.24 -4.22 13.59
CA ARG A 122 11.45 -3.39 13.30
C ARG A 122 12.12 -3.54 11.94
N GLN A 123 11.54 -4.32 11.01
CA GLN A 123 12.06 -4.41 9.64
C GLN A 123 11.74 -3.19 8.76
N GLY A 124 11.08 -2.15 9.29
CA GLY A 124 10.82 -0.90 8.56
C GLY A 124 9.52 -0.86 7.76
N LYS A 125 8.54 -1.73 8.05
CA LYS A 125 7.22 -1.76 7.37
C LYS A 125 6.52 -0.40 7.36
N SER A 126 6.28 0.19 8.52
CA SER A 126 5.54 1.45 8.63
C SER A 126 6.29 2.60 7.95
N ARG A 127 7.62 2.62 8.01
CA ARG A 127 8.45 3.61 7.30
C ARG A 127 8.39 3.45 5.79
N LEU A 128 8.36 2.21 5.29
CA LEU A 128 8.12 1.92 3.88
C LEU A 128 6.73 2.40 3.44
N ILE A 129 5.70 2.15 4.26
CA ILE A 129 4.34 2.61 3.97
C ILE A 129 4.27 4.14 3.92
N GLU A 130 4.86 4.86 4.87
CA GLU A 130 4.96 6.33 4.82
C GLU A 130 5.59 6.81 3.50
N ALA A 131 6.70 6.18 3.09
CA ALA A 131 7.40 6.51 1.85
C ALA A 131 6.56 6.24 0.60
N LEU A 132 5.83 5.12 0.58
CA LEU A 132 4.92 4.76 -0.52
C LEU A 132 3.71 5.70 -0.62
N LEU A 133 3.15 6.10 0.53
CA LEU A 133 2.00 7.00 0.58
C LEU A 133 2.39 8.46 0.35
N GLY A 134 3.65 8.83 0.64
CA GLY A 134 4.19 10.19 0.51
C GLY A 134 3.79 11.13 1.65
N ILE A 135 3.32 10.60 2.77
CA ILE A 135 2.80 11.38 3.90
C ILE A 135 3.57 10.98 5.16
N ASP A 136 4.20 11.96 5.81
CA ASP A 136 4.90 11.72 7.07
C ASP A 136 3.94 11.41 8.21
N GLN A 137 4.35 10.51 9.11
CA GLN A 137 3.62 10.09 10.31
C GLN A 137 2.24 9.47 10.04
N ILE A 138 1.88 9.21 8.77
CA ILE A 138 0.61 8.55 8.44
C ILE A 138 0.57 7.13 8.98
N ALA A 139 1.71 6.42 8.91
CA ALA A 139 1.87 5.12 9.54
C ALA A 139 2.60 5.28 10.86
N LYS A 140 2.22 4.49 11.86
CA LYS A 140 2.78 4.66 13.19
C LYS A 140 4.14 3.97 13.33
N SER A 141 5.20 4.73 13.13
CA SER A 141 6.56 4.31 13.41
C SER A 141 6.83 4.33 14.93
N GLY A 142 6.65 3.21 15.63
CA GLY A 142 6.85 3.17 17.08
C GLY A 142 8.34 3.27 17.50
N ALA A 143 8.64 4.14 18.48
CA ALA A 143 9.97 4.28 19.08
C ALA A 143 10.27 3.22 20.18
N THR A 144 9.25 2.52 20.67
CA THR A 144 9.34 1.57 21.79
C THR A 144 9.51 0.11 21.33
N ARG A 145 9.92 -0.80 22.24
CA ARG A 145 10.16 -2.23 21.93
C ARG A 145 8.93 -3.00 21.42
N ILE A 146 7.71 -2.47 21.57
CA ILE A 146 6.42 -3.07 21.19
C ILE A 146 5.86 -2.41 19.90
N ALA A 147 6.75 -1.87 19.05
CA ALA A 147 6.38 -1.06 17.90
C ALA A 147 5.91 -1.89 16.69
N GLY A 148 4.63 -2.27 16.69
CA GLY A 148 3.92 -2.76 15.52
C GLY A 148 2.41 -2.50 15.66
N PRO A 149 1.66 -2.44 14.55
CA PRO A 149 0.20 -2.34 14.63
C PRO A 149 -0.36 -3.60 15.31
N GLN A 150 -1.34 -3.42 16.20
CA GLN A 150 -2.00 -4.56 16.88
C GLN A 150 -3.16 -5.14 16.06
N VAL A 151 -3.71 -4.34 15.17
CA VAL A 151 -4.72 -4.72 14.19
C VAL A 151 -4.24 -4.26 12.81
N PRO A 152 -4.58 -4.95 11.72
CA PRO A 152 -4.29 -4.46 10.38
C PRO A 152 -4.77 -3.02 10.18
N ILE A 153 -3.88 -2.14 9.72
CA ILE A 153 -4.20 -0.75 9.39
C ILE A 153 -4.07 -0.59 7.88
N VAL A 154 -5.19 -0.32 7.21
CA VAL A 154 -5.29 -0.26 5.75
C VAL A 154 -5.39 1.18 5.29
N TYR A 155 -4.48 1.61 4.44
CA TYR A 155 -4.45 2.93 3.84
C TYR A 155 -5.03 2.84 2.42
N SER A 156 -6.25 3.35 2.24
CA SER A 156 -7.02 3.30 1.00
C SER A 156 -7.10 4.68 0.35
N PRO A 157 -7.08 4.78 -0.99
CA PRO A 157 -7.36 6.04 -1.68
C PRO A 157 -8.69 6.65 -1.26
N ARG A 158 -8.72 7.98 -1.11
CA ARG A 158 -9.91 8.75 -0.77
C ARG A 158 -11.03 8.51 -1.79
N PRO A 159 -12.27 8.20 -1.35
CA PRO A 159 -13.41 8.13 -2.25
C PRO A 159 -13.61 9.48 -2.96
N ALA A 160 -13.91 9.45 -4.27
CA ALA A 160 -14.06 10.65 -5.10
C ALA A 160 -15.05 11.70 -4.56
N ASN A 161 -16.04 11.28 -3.78
CA ASN A 161 -17.10 12.15 -3.24
C ASN A 161 -16.76 12.76 -1.87
N SER A 162 -15.65 12.37 -1.23
CA SER A 162 -15.28 12.91 0.08
C SER A 162 -14.50 14.20 -0.07
N GLN A 163 -14.97 15.30 0.51
CA GLN A 163 -14.19 16.55 0.61
C GLN A 163 -13.23 16.56 1.81
N ILE A 164 -13.32 15.54 2.68
CA ILE A 164 -12.55 15.47 3.91
C ILE A 164 -11.19 14.83 3.60
N PRO A 165 -10.05 15.44 3.99
CA PRO A 165 -8.71 14.95 3.68
C PRO A 165 -8.46 13.53 4.20
N TYR A 166 -8.87 13.26 5.45
CA TYR A 166 -8.71 11.96 6.08
C TYR A 166 -10.02 11.47 6.69
N GLN A 167 -10.32 10.21 6.41
CA GLN A 167 -11.43 9.49 7.02
C GLN A 167 -10.91 8.16 7.56
N ALA A 168 -11.34 7.73 8.74
CA ALA A 168 -11.09 6.39 9.22
C ALA A 168 -12.40 5.64 9.48
N LYS A 169 -12.40 4.37 9.11
CA LYS A 169 -13.47 3.41 9.34
C LYS A 169 -12.93 2.25 10.16
N ILE A 170 -13.55 2.01 11.31
CA ILE A 170 -13.22 0.88 12.17
C ILE A 170 -14.11 -0.31 11.77
N GLU A 171 -13.49 -1.40 11.34
CA GLU A 171 -14.19 -2.65 11.04
C GLU A 171 -14.16 -3.53 12.27
N VAL A 172 -15.35 -3.76 12.84
CA VAL A 172 -15.56 -4.63 13.99
C VAL A 172 -15.60 -6.07 13.51
N ILE A 173 -14.98 -7.00 14.25
CA ILE A 173 -15.02 -8.43 13.93
C ILE A 173 -16.45 -8.97 13.98
N ASP A 174 -16.70 -10.04 13.24
CA ASP A 174 -17.99 -10.73 13.30
C ASP A 174 -18.14 -11.51 14.64
N PRO A 175 -19.36 -11.91 15.02
CA PRO A 175 -19.61 -12.61 16.28
C PRO A 175 -18.82 -13.92 16.45
N ARG A 176 -18.56 -14.65 15.36
CA ARG A 176 -17.80 -15.92 15.44
C ARG A 176 -16.32 -15.64 15.69
N ALA A 177 -15.78 -14.61 15.04
CA ALA A 177 -14.42 -14.14 15.31
C ALA A 177 -14.27 -13.65 16.75
N CYS A 178 -15.24 -12.89 17.26
CA CYS A 178 -15.30 -12.43 18.66
C CYS A 178 -15.23 -13.61 19.65
N LEU A 179 -16.10 -14.60 19.44
CA LEU A 179 -16.11 -15.85 20.21
C LEU A 179 -14.75 -16.56 20.21
N GLY A 180 -14.13 -16.67 19.04
CA GLY A 180 -12.81 -17.28 18.88
C GLY A 180 -11.72 -16.55 19.66
N SER A 181 -11.67 -15.22 19.54
CA SER A 181 -10.68 -14.37 20.23
C SER A 181 -10.83 -14.42 21.75
N VAL A 182 -12.06 -14.34 22.29
CA VAL A 182 -12.31 -14.46 23.73
C VAL A 182 -11.91 -15.83 24.26
N ARG A 183 -12.30 -16.91 23.57
CA ARG A 183 -11.92 -18.28 23.94
C ARG A 183 -10.42 -18.47 24.00
N GLN A 184 -9.71 -17.95 23.00
CA GLN A 184 -8.26 -18.05 22.91
C GLN A 184 -7.58 -17.33 24.09
N HIS A 185 -7.95 -16.09 24.38
CA HIS A 185 -7.36 -15.35 25.50
C HIS A 185 -7.68 -15.98 26.84
N LEU A 186 -8.91 -16.45 27.05
CA LEU A 186 -9.27 -17.15 28.29
C LEU A 186 -8.51 -18.48 28.42
N GLY A 187 -8.35 -19.21 27.32
CA GLY A 187 -7.55 -20.44 27.26
C GLY A 187 -6.09 -20.21 27.64
N ASN A 188 -5.47 -19.14 27.11
CA ASN A 188 -4.09 -18.78 27.47
C ASN A 188 -3.93 -18.47 28.96
N ILE A 189 -4.93 -17.82 29.58
CA ILE A 189 -4.92 -17.53 31.03
C ILE A 189 -5.04 -18.82 31.84
N ILE A 190 -5.97 -19.71 31.44
CA ILE A 190 -6.19 -21.02 32.10
C ILE A 190 -4.90 -21.86 32.06
N VAL A 191 -4.28 -21.99 30.88
CA VAL A 191 -3.01 -22.71 30.70
C VAL A 191 -1.91 -22.05 31.54
N GLY A 192 -1.81 -20.72 31.50
CA GLY A 192 -0.86 -19.98 32.32
C GLY A 192 -0.99 -20.31 33.81
N PHE A 193 -2.21 -20.32 34.35
CA PHE A 193 -2.46 -20.67 35.75
C PHE A 193 -2.20 -22.14 36.10
N GLU A 194 -2.43 -23.07 35.16
CA GLU A 194 -2.14 -24.49 35.34
C GLU A 194 -0.64 -24.79 35.30
N GLU A 195 0.12 -24.03 34.51
CA GLU A 195 1.56 -24.19 34.34
C GLU A 195 2.40 -23.33 35.29
N HIS A 196 1.80 -22.59 36.24
CA HIS A 196 2.53 -21.83 37.28
C HIS A 196 3.38 -22.77 38.14
N GLY A 197 4.63 -23.01 37.71
CA GLY A 197 5.59 -23.93 38.32
C GLY A 197 6.37 -24.80 37.32
N ALA A 198 5.95 -24.88 36.05
CA ALA A 198 6.65 -25.58 34.98
C ALA A 198 7.40 -24.60 34.06
N SER A 199 8.60 -24.98 33.62
CA SER A 199 9.63 -24.14 32.99
C SER A 199 9.33 -23.58 31.58
N SER A 200 8.11 -23.15 31.26
CA SER A 200 7.77 -22.52 29.97
C SER A 200 7.55 -21.00 30.11
N PRO A 201 8.59 -20.16 29.93
CA PRO A 201 8.45 -18.70 29.91
C PRO A 201 7.40 -18.20 28.91
N TRP A 202 7.21 -18.92 27.80
CA TRP A 202 6.29 -18.55 26.73
C TRP A 202 4.81 -18.57 27.16
N ALA A 203 4.40 -19.56 27.94
CA ALA A 203 3.02 -19.66 28.42
C ALA A 203 2.66 -18.52 29.39
N ASN A 204 3.62 -18.13 30.24
CA ASN A 204 3.46 -17.02 31.16
C ASN A 204 3.33 -15.67 30.44
N ASP A 205 4.15 -15.43 29.41
CA ASP A 205 4.08 -14.20 28.61
C ASP A 205 2.73 -14.09 27.87
N GLN A 206 2.26 -15.19 27.27
CA GLN A 206 0.95 -15.23 26.59
C GLN A 206 -0.22 -15.05 27.56
N ALA A 207 -0.15 -15.66 28.75
CA ALA A 207 -1.15 -15.48 29.78
C ALA A 207 -1.21 -14.02 30.25
N SER A 208 -0.05 -13.42 30.58
CA SER A 208 0.04 -12.02 31.01
C SER A 208 -0.55 -11.06 29.97
N ASP A 209 -0.20 -11.22 28.70
CA ASP A 209 -0.73 -10.39 27.62
C ASP A 209 -2.24 -10.59 27.44
N SER A 210 -2.73 -11.82 27.55
CA SER A 210 -4.17 -12.12 27.49
C SER A 210 -4.94 -11.51 28.65
N MET A 211 -4.37 -11.51 29.86
CA MET A 211 -4.98 -10.86 31.02
C MET A 211 -5.08 -9.34 30.81
N LYS A 212 -4.02 -8.69 30.31
CA LYS A 212 -4.05 -7.25 29.99
C LYS A 212 -5.12 -6.92 28.96
N VAL A 213 -5.26 -7.74 27.92
CA VAL A 213 -6.27 -7.57 26.87
C VAL A 213 -7.68 -7.67 27.45
N LEU A 214 -7.99 -8.75 28.18
CA LEU A 214 -9.32 -8.95 28.74
C LEU A 214 -9.66 -7.97 29.86
N THR A 215 -8.68 -7.58 30.69
CA THR A 215 -8.85 -6.51 31.70
C THR A 215 -9.18 -5.17 31.06
N GLY A 216 -8.56 -4.87 29.91
CA GLY A 216 -8.89 -3.68 29.13
C GLY A 216 -10.29 -3.74 28.52
N LEU A 217 -10.69 -4.90 27.98
CA LEU A 217 -11.98 -5.10 27.34
C LEU A 217 -13.15 -5.10 28.34
N PHE A 218 -12.99 -5.77 29.47
CA PHE A 218 -14.00 -5.91 30.52
C PHE A 218 -13.80 -4.92 31.66
N ARG A 219 -13.26 -3.74 31.34
CA ARG A 219 -13.13 -2.66 32.32
C ARG A 219 -14.50 -2.33 32.91
N GLY A 220 -14.57 -2.28 34.24
CA GLY A 220 -15.82 -2.09 34.98
C GLY A 220 -16.43 -3.38 35.55
N HIS A 221 -16.01 -4.55 35.07
CA HIS A 221 -16.37 -5.84 35.68
C HIS A 221 -15.43 -6.18 36.84
N SER A 222 -15.99 -6.47 38.00
CA SER A 222 -15.24 -6.77 39.23
C SER A 222 -14.33 -8.00 39.10
N GLU A 223 -14.73 -8.94 38.25
CA GLU A 223 -14.08 -10.20 37.92
C GLU A 223 -12.74 -10.00 37.19
N PHE A 224 -12.55 -8.85 36.55
CA PHE A 224 -11.34 -8.46 35.84
C PHE A 224 -10.61 -7.29 36.53
N ALA A 225 -10.92 -6.97 37.79
CA ALA A 225 -10.28 -5.88 38.52
C ALA A 225 -8.82 -6.20 38.93
N SER A 226 -8.49 -7.48 39.13
CA SER A 226 -7.15 -7.95 39.51
C SER A 226 -6.91 -9.39 39.05
N GLU A 227 -5.65 -9.83 39.08
CA GLU A 227 -5.29 -11.22 38.80
C GLU A 227 -5.97 -12.22 39.75
N ASP A 228 -6.11 -11.87 41.04
CA ASP A 228 -6.83 -12.71 42.01
C ASP A 228 -8.33 -12.79 41.73
N ALA A 229 -8.94 -11.70 41.27
CA ALA A 229 -10.34 -11.69 40.85
C ALA A 229 -10.55 -12.63 39.64
N ILE A 230 -9.63 -12.59 38.67
CA ILE A 230 -9.67 -13.49 37.50
C ILE A 230 -9.48 -14.94 37.92
N ARG A 231 -8.56 -15.24 38.84
CA ARG A 231 -8.39 -16.59 39.43
C ARG A 231 -9.67 -17.08 40.11
N ALA A 232 -10.30 -16.22 40.92
CA ALA A 232 -11.55 -16.56 41.60
C ALA A 232 -12.71 -16.81 40.63
N PHE A 233 -12.84 -15.94 39.62
CA PHE A 233 -13.83 -16.06 38.55
C PHE A 233 -13.67 -17.37 37.77
N LEU A 234 -12.43 -17.77 37.48
CA LEU A 234 -12.10 -19.02 36.80
C LEU A 234 -12.11 -20.26 37.73
N GLY A 235 -12.33 -20.10 39.03
CA GLY A 235 -12.42 -21.22 39.97
C GLY A 235 -11.09 -21.77 40.50
N TYR A 236 -10.00 -21.01 40.42
CA TYR A 236 -8.68 -21.39 40.97
C TYR A 236 -8.51 -21.05 42.47
N THR A 237 -9.60 -20.83 43.19
CA THR A 237 -9.58 -20.60 44.65
C THR A 237 -9.31 -21.88 45.42
N SER A 238 -8.55 -21.77 46.52
CA SER A 238 -8.27 -22.89 47.44
C SER A 238 -9.56 -23.56 47.91
N GLY A 239 -9.67 -24.88 47.74
CA GLY A 239 -10.83 -25.67 48.19
C GLY A 239 -11.92 -25.93 47.15
N THR A 240 -11.73 -25.53 45.89
CA THR A 240 -12.69 -25.82 44.79
C THR A 240 -12.44 -27.22 44.23
N SER A 241 -13.47 -28.07 44.10
CA SER A 241 -13.30 -29.39 43.47
C SER A 241 -13.11 -29.26 41.94
N GLU A 242 -12.47 -30.24 41.32
CA GLU A 242 -12.16 -30.23 39.87
C GLU A 242 -13.42 -30.09 38.99
N SER A 243 -14.49 -30.81 39.34
CA SER A 243 -15.79 -30.70 38.65
C SER A 243 -16.43 -29.32 38.80
N GLN A 244 -16.28 -28.68 39.98
CA GLN A 244 -16.77 -27.32 40.20
C GLN A 244 -15.92 -26.27 39.47
N SER A 245 -14.61 -26.51 39.33
CA SER A 245 -13.70 -25.68 38.55
C SER A 245 -14.07 -25.68 37.07
N LEU A 246 -14.34 -26.85 36.47
CA LEU A 246 -14.75 -26.96 35.07
C LEU A 246 -16.07 -26.22 34.76
N GLU A 247 -17.06 -26.35 35.64
CA GLU A 247 -18.34 -25.65 35.45
C GLU A 247 -18.20 -24.14 35.63
N LYS A 248 -17.38 -23.69 36.60
CA LYS A 248 -17.02 -22.27 36.73
C LYS A 248 -16.33 -21.73 35.48
N ARG A 249 -15.36 -22.45 34.91
CA ARG A 249 -14.68 -22.05 33.66
C ARG A 249 -15.64 -21.94 32.47
N ARG A 250 -16.61 -22.86 32.34
CA ARG A 250 -17.65 -22.78 31.29
C ARG A 250 -18.55 -21.57 31.47
N ASN A 251 -18.98 -21.30 32.70
CA ASN A 251 -19.82 -20.14 33.01
C ASN A 251 -19.05 -18.83 32.83
N ALA A 252 -17.78 -18.78 33.23
CA ALA A 252 -16.88 -17.66 32.99
C ALA A 252 -16.72 -17.38 31.50
N LEU A 253 -16.51 -18.42 30.69
CA LEU A 253 -16.42 -18.27 29.24
C LEU A 253 -17.73 -17.73 28.64
N ARG A 254 -18.89 -18.25 29.06
CA ARG A 254 -20.21 -17.77 28.59
C ARG A 254 -20.40 -16.29 28.91
N ALA A 255 -20.13 -15.90 30.16
CA ALA A 255 -20.23 -14.51 30.59
C ALA A 255 -19.28 -13.59 29.80
N CYS A 256 -18.01 -13.98 29.61
CA CYS A 256 -17.06 -13.21 28.80
C CYS A 256 -17.52 -13.03 27.35
N ILE A 257 -18.17 -14.04 26.75
CA ILE A 257 -18.70 -13.95 25.39
C ILE A 257 -19.88 -12.96 25.33
N GLU A 258 -20.80 -13.06 26.28
CA GLU A 258 -21.95 -12.16 26.38
C GLU A 258 -21.49 -10.71 26.56
N TRP A 259 -20.59 -10.45 27.51
CA TRP A 259 -20.01 -9.13 27.74
C TRP A 259 -19.26 -8.62 26.51
N ALA A 260 -18.49 -9.47 25.83
CA ALA A 260 -17.76 -9.07 24.63
C ALA A 260 -18.71 -8.70 23.48
N GLU A 261 -19.82 -9.41 23.31
CA GLU A 261 -20.85 -9.09 22.32
C GLU A 261 -21.57 -7.78 22.63
N GLU A 262 -21.90 -7.52 23.91
CA GLU A 262 -22.46 -6.24 24.35
C GLU A 262 -21.53 -5.08 23.96
N ARG A 263 -20.25 -5.17 24.35
CA ARG A 263 -19.23 -4.17 24.01
C ARG A 263 -19.00 -4.05 22.49
N ARG A 264 -19.13 -5.14 21.73
CA ARG A 264 -18.97 -5.15 20.27
C ARG A 264 -20.05 -4.32 19.57
N LEU A 265 -21.26 -4.30 20.11
CA LEU A 265 -22.39 -3.53 19.57
C LEU A 265 -22.27 -2.03 19.84
N GLU A 266 -21.47 -1.60 20.81
CA GLU A 266 -21.23 -0.18 21.12
C GLU A 266 -20.27 0.48 20.11
N ILE A 267 -19.34 -0.26 19.52
CA ILE A 267 -18.28 0.29 18.65
C ILE A 267 -18.80 0.95 17.36
N PRO A 268 -19.76 0.37 16.60
CA PRO A 268 -20.22 0.96 15.35
C PRO A 268 -20.72 2.41 15.48
N ALA A 269 -21.29 2.78 16.63
CA ALA A 269 -21.79 4.13 16.89
C ALA A 269 -20.68 5.21 16.82
N VAL A 270 -19.43 4.82 17.06
CA VAL A 270 -18.26 5.72 17.10
C VAL A 270 -17.23 5.42 15.99
N SER A 271 -17.60 4.57 15.02
CA SER A 271 -16.67 3.95 14.07
C SER A 271 -16.29 4.81 12.85
N LYS A 272 -16.96 5.95 12.65
CA LYS A 272 -16.71 6.87 11.52
C LYS A 272 -15.98 8.11 11.99
N ILE A 273 -14.70 8.18 11.67
CA ILE A 273 -13.82 9.27 12.07
C ILE A 273 -13.51 10.13 10.85
N HIS A 274 -13.57 11.44 11.01
CA HIS A 274 -13.25 12.43 9.99
C HIS A 274 -12.29 13.47 10.60
N THR A 275 -11.20 13.78 9.89
CA THR A 275 -10.18 14.75 10.33
C THR A 275 -9.53 15.46 9.14
N THR A 276 -8.89 16.59 9.41
CA THR A 276 -8.12 17.35 8.41
C THR A 276 -6.62 17.13 8.50
N ASN A 277 -6.13 16.57 9.60
CA ASN A 277 -4.71 16.31 9.83
C ASN A 277 -4.47 14.92 10.44
N VAL A 278 -3.23 14.43 10.25
CA VAL A 278 -2.77 13.09 10.65
C VAL A 278 -2.66 12.95 12.16
N THR A 279 -2.25 14.00 12.88
CA THR A 279 -2.12 13.97 14.33
C THR A 279 -3.47 13.73 15.00
N GLU A 280 -4.50 14.49 14.62
CA GLU A 280 -5.87 14.34 15.11
C GLU A 280 -6.46 12.99 14.71
N LEU A 281 -6.15 12.50 13.50
CA LEU A 281 -6.54 11.17 13.05
C LEU A 281 -6.05 10.12 14.05
N TRP A 282 -4.76 10.12 14.36
CA TRP A 282 -4.15 9.19 15.31
C TRP A 282 -4.74 9.32 16.72
N HIS A 283 -5.01 10.53 17.20
CA HIS A 283 -5.70 10.73 18.49
C HIS A 283 -7.08 10.07 18.53
N LYS A 284 -7.85 10.14 17.43
CA LYS A 284 -9.19 9.55 17.36
C LYS A 284 -9.17 8.03 17.16
N ILE A 285 -8.19 7.48 16.44
CA ILE A 285 -8.09 6.01 16.20
C ILE A 285 -7.28 5.28 17.28
N ALA A 286 -6.50 6.00 18.10
CA ALA A 286 -5.65 5.43 19.15
C ALA A 286 -6.35 4.39 20.06
N PRO A 287 -7.61 4.61 20.53
CA PRO A 287 -8.31 3.64 21.36
C PRO A 287 -8.53 2.29 20.66
N PHE A 288 -8.67 2.30 19.32
CA PHE A 288 -8.94 1.12 18.51
C PHE A 288 -7.66 0.41 18.09
N ALA A 289 -6.56 1.15 17.88
CA ALA A 289 -5.25 0.62 17.53
C ALA A 289 -4.43 0.13 18.73
N ASN A 290 -4.94 0.31 19.96
CA ASN A 290 -4.22 0.15 21.24
C ASN A 290 -2.89 0.90 21.25
N ASP A 291 -2.98 2.17 20.84
CA ASP A 291 -1.86 3.08 20.88
C ASP A 291 -1.67 3.64 22.30
N GLU A 292 -0.74 3.06 23.05
CA GLU A 292 -0.41 3.50 24.41
C GLU A 292 0.35 4.84 24.47
N THR A 293 0.89 5.33 23.34
CA THR A 293 1.66 6.59 23.30
C THR A 293 0.78 7.81 23.08
N THR A 294 -0.45 7.61 22.60
CA THR A 294 -1.39 8.69 22.31
C THR A 294 -2.46 8.70 23.41
N THR A 295 -2.29 9.57 24.42
CA THR A 295 -3.26 9.78 25.49
C THR A 295 -4.49 10.51 24.94
N GLY A 296 -5.39 9.76 24.31
CA GLY A 296 -6.72 10.23 23.94
C GLY A 296 -7.71 10.12 25.10
N ASN A 297 -8.67 11.04 25.15
CA ASN A 297 -9.91 10.79 25.89
C ASN A 297 -10.62 9.62 25.21
N ASN A 298 -10.60 8.44 25.84
CA ASN A 298 -11.32 7.30 25.30
C ASN A 298 -12.82 7.61 25.30
N VAL A 299 -13.43 7.58 24.11
CA VAL A 299 -14.89 7.71 23.95
C VAL A 299 -15.61 6.53 24.60
N LEU A 300 -14.95 5.38 24.66
CA LEU A 300 -15.43 4.15 25.29
C LEU A 300 -14.80 4.00 26.68
N ASP A 301 -15.55 3.46 27.63
CA ASP A 301 -15.07 3.14 28.98
C ASP A 301 -14.16 1.90 29.02
N PHE A 302 -14.01 1.18 27.90
CA PHE A 302 -13.18 0.00 27.72
C PHE A 302 -12.17 0.13 26.56
N LYS A 303 -11.25 -0.84 26.44
CA LYS A 303 -10.29 -0.95 25.32
C LYS A 303 -10.87 -1.86 24.20
N PRO A 304 -11.28 -1.30 23.04
CA PRO A 304 -11.99 -2.06 22.00
C PRO A 304 -11.09 -2.91 21.08
N THR A 305 -9.76 -2.81 21.15
CA THR A 305 -8.83 -3.41 20.16
C THR A 305 -9.03 -4.91 19.91
N LEU A 306 -9.44 -5.69 20.92
CA LEU A 306 -9.73 -7.11 20.71
C LEU A 306 -10.87 -7.32 19.70
N LEU A 307 -11.86 -6.42 19.71
CA LEU A 307 -13.07 -6.46 18.89
C LEU A 307 -12.87 -5.80 17.51
N VAL A 308 -11.72 -5.19 17.26
CA VAL A 308 -11.40 -4.55 15.99
C VAL A 308 -10.71 -5.56 15.07
N GLY A 309 -11.27 -5.74 13.88
CA GLY A 309 -10.72 -6.59 12.83
C GLY A 309 -9.69 -5.87 11.98
N LYS A 310 -10.01 -4.65 11.54
CA LYS A 310 -9.07 -3.74 10.87
C LYS A 310 -9.50 -2.28 11.03
N ILE A 311 -8.54 -1.38 10.83
CA ILE A 311 -8.79 0.07 10.72
C ILE A 311 -8.47 0.49 9.30
N GLU A 312 -9.43 1.05 8.59
CA GLU A 312 -9.23 1.55 7.22
C GLU A 312 -9.17 3.07 7.23
N ILE A 313 -8.03 3.63 6.84
CA ILE A 313 -7.76 5.06 6.71
C ILE A 313 -7.83 5.42 5.22
N PHE A 314 -8.71 6.35 4.89
CA PHE A 314 -8.85 6.93 3.57
C PHE A 314 -8.12 8.26 3.50
N GLY A 315 -7.34 8.48 2.45
CA GLY A 315 -6.60 9.72 2.24
C GLY A 315 -6.18 9.92 0.80
N GLU A 316 -5.70 11.11 0.49
CA GLU A 316 -5.09 11.40 -0.81
C GLU A 316 -3.66 10.86 -0.83
N PHE A 317 -3.52 9.63 -1.28
CA PHE A 317 -2.26 8.91 -1.28
C PHE A 317 -1.66 8.82 -2.68
N ARG A 318 -0.34 8.72 -2.72
CA ARG A 318 0.42 8.60 -3.97
C ARG A 318 0.14 7.31 -4.75
N VAL A 319 -0.20 6.22 -4.06
CA VAL A 319 -0.58 4.94 -4.68
C VAL A 319 -2.10 4.80 -4.77
N ARG A 320 -2.59 4.17 -5.84
CA ARG A 320 -4.03 3.90 -6.07
C ARG A 320 -4.52 2.55 -5.53
N CYS A 321 -3.64 1.76 -4.92
CA CYS A 321 -4.00 0.52 -4.21
C CYS A 321 -4.17 0.77 -2.70
N SER A 322 -4.85 -0.15 -2.01
CA SER A 322 -4.98 -0.12 -0.56
C SER A 322 -3.80 -0.85 0.08
N LEU A 323 -2.98 -0.16 0.88
CA LEU A 323 -1.84 -0.76 1.57
C LEU A 323 -2.20 -1.13 3.00
N GLY A 324 -2.08 -2.40 3.40
CA GLY A 324 -2.32 -2.84 4.78
C GLY A 324 -1.04 -3.05 5.57
N ASP A 325 -0.80 -2.27 6.62
CA ASP A 325 0.24 -2.54 7.63
C ASP A 325 -0.23 -3.67 8.55
N CYS A 326 0.35 -4.85 8.40
CA CYS A 326 -0.02 -6.01 9.21
C CYS A 326 0.83 -6.11 10.49
N PRO A 327 0.23 -6.59 11.59
CA PRO A 327 0.99 -7.09 12.73
C PRO A 327 2.07 -8.10 12.31
N GLY A 328 3.12 -8.25 13.12
CA GLY A 328 4.16 -9.24 12.88
C GLY A 328 3.58 -10.66 12.85
N LEU A 329 3.92 -11.44 11.82
CA LEU A 329 3.46 -12.84 11.71
C LEU A 329 4.16 -13.78 12.71
N ASP A 330 5.19 -13.29 13.38
CA ASP A 330 5.95 -13.92 14.46
C ASP A 330 5.56 -13.39 15.86
N ASP A 331 4.50 -12.58 15.99
CA ASP A 331 4.05 -12.01 17.26
C ASP A 331 3.65 -13.09 18.29
N ILE A 332 4.01 -12.90 19.56
CA ILE A 332 3.67 -13.85 20.65
C ILE A 332 2.14 -13.96 20.82
N ASN A 333 1.40 -12.91 20.47
CA ASN A 333 -0.04 -12.86 20.53
C ASN A 333 -0.68 -13.46 19.27
N GLU A 334 -1.21 -14.68 19.40
CA GLU A 334 -1.87 -15.43 18.32
C GLU A 334 -3.14 -14.75 17.77
N ASP A 335 -3.83 -13.87 18.53
CA ASP A 335 -5.00 -13.12 18.02
C ASP A 335 -4.55 -12.12 16.94
N ARG A 336 -3.43 -11.43 17.18
CA ARG A 336 -2.84 -10.49 16.21
C ARG A 336 -2.39 -11.21 14.94
N LYS A 337 -1.73 -12.37 15.10
CA LYS A 337 -1.38 -13.25 13.98
C LYS A 337 -2.60 -13.69 13.20
N THR A 338 -3.68 -14.05 13.87
CA THR A 338 -4.93 -14.49 13.23
C THR A 338 -5.58 -13.36 12.43
N LYS A 339 -5.64 -12.15 12.99
CA LYS A 339 -6.13 -10.95 12.28
C LYS A 339 -5.27 -10.62 11.06
N ALA A 340 -3.94 -10.65 11.22
CA ALA A 340 -3.01 -10.44 10.11
C ALA A 340 -3.18 -11.49 9.01
N LYS A 341 -3.30 -12.78 9.37
CA LYS A 341 -3.53 -13.88 8.42
C LYS A 341 -4.85 -13.71 7.67
N ARG A 342 -5.96 -13.41 8.35
CA ARG A 342 -7.26 -13.17 7.68
C ARG A 342 -7.16 -12.06 6.64
N TYR A 343 -6.54 -10.92 6.99
CA TYR A 343 -6.35 -9.83 6.02
C TYR A 343 -5.45 -10.24 4.86
N LEU A 344 -4.34 -10.94 5.16
CA LEU A 344 -3.42 -11.48 4.16
C LEU A 344 -4.11 -12.47 3.20
N GLU A 345 -5.09 -13.22 3.70
CA GLU A 345 -5.84 -14.19 2.90
C GLU A 345 -6.72 -13.52 1.84
N ASP A 346 -7.20 -12.30 2.10
CA ASP A 346 -8.04 -11.51 1.20
C ASP A 346 -7.26 -10.70 0.16
N CYS A 347 -5.92 -10.61 0.29
CA CYS A 347 -5.08 -9.79 -0.59
C CYS A 347 -4.55 -10.60 -1.79
N LYS A 348 -4.58 -10.03 -3.00
CA LYS A 348 -3.94 -10.67 -4.18
C LYS A 348 -2.46 -10.32 -4.31
N VAL A 349 -2.02 -9.25 -3.64
CA VAL A 349 -0.62 -8.84 -3.65
C VAL A 349 -0.12 -8.75 -2.22
N VAL A 350 1.11 -9.22 -2.01
CA VAL A 350 1.75 -9.18 -0.70
C VAL A 350 3.15 -8.64 -0.83
N ILE A 351 3.46 -7.66 0.02
CA ILE A 351 4.80 -7.12 0.22
C ILE A 351 5.39 -7.76 1.48
N ALA A 352 6.42 -8.60 1.31
CA ALA A 352 7.21 -9.13 2.41
C ALA A 352 8.42 -8.23 2.64
N VAL A 353 8.42 -7.48 3.73
CA VAL A 353 9.52 -6.60 4.11
C VAL A 353 10.55 -7.38 4.92
N GLU A 354 11.83 -7.24 4.61
CA GLU A 354 12.94 -7.87 5.32
C GLU A 354 14.15 -6.93 5.37
N GLU A 355 15.01 -7.02 6.39
CA GLU A 355 16.24 -6.23 6.37
C GLU A 355 17.25 -6.80 5.37
N ILE A 356 17.87 -5.95 4.55
CA ILE A 356 18.84 -6.38 3.54
C ILE A 356 20.02 -7.18 4.13
N THR A 357 20.40 -6.91 5.38
CA THR A 357 21.47 -7.61 6.11
C THR A 357 21.08 -9.04 6.50
N GLN A 358 19.79 -9.33 6.66
CA GLN A 358 19.27 -10.60 7.16
C GLN A 358 18.63 -11.46 6.07
N ALA A 359 18.28 -10.87 4.93
CA ALA A 359 17.50 -11.52 3.88
C ALA A 359 18.11 -12.81 3.32
N GLY A 360 19.45 -12.92 3.32
CA GLY A 360 20.17 -14.10 2.82
C GLY A 360 19.92 -15.37 3.62
N ASP A 361 19.70 -15.28 4.94
CA ASP A 361 19.61 -16.44 5.84
C ASP A 361 18.32 -16.47 6.66
N ASN A 362 17.34 -15.64 6.30
CA ASN A 362 16.15 -15.51 7.11
C ASN A 362 15.20 -16.72 6.98
N SER A 363 15.06 -17.48 8.06
CA SER A 363 14.15 -18.63 8.16
C SER A 363 12.67 -18.26 7.98
N PHE A 364 12.26 -17.08 8.46
CA PHE A 364 10.92 -16.55 8.25
C PHE A 364 10.65 -16.25 6.79
N LEU A 365 11.56 -15.57 6.08
CA LEU A 365 11.38 -15.26 4.66
C LEU A 365 11.28 -16.56 3.84
N ASN A 366 12.14 -17.54 4.12
CA ASN A 366 12.09 -18.85 3.44
C ASN A 366 10.73 -19.55 3.68
N TRP A 367 10.29 -19.65 4.94
CA TRP A 367 9.00 -20.25 5.29
C TRP A 367 7.84 -19.49 4.62
N PHE A 368 7.88 -18.16 4.68
CA PHE A 368 6.83 -17.30 4.15
C PHE A 368 6.68 -17.43 2.63
N LEU A 369 7.80 -17.40 1.90
CA LEU A 369 7.79 -17.55 0.44
C LEU A 369 7.37 -18.97 0.04
N GLN A 370 7.78 -20.00 0.78
CA GLN A 370 7.32 -21.35 0.52
C GLN A 370 5.82 -21.51 0.76
N ASP A 371 5.28 -20.95 1.86
CA ASP A 371 3.85 -20.95 2.13
C ASP A 371 3.07 -20.21 1.05
N ARG A 372 3.46 -18.98 0.72
CA ARG A 372 2.68 -18.13 -0.18
C ARG A 372 2.83 -18.52 -1.64
N CYS A 373 4.05 -18.66 -2.14
CA CYS A 373 4.26 -18.94 -3.56
C CYS A 373 3.78 -20.35 -3.95
N LYS A 374 3.90 -21.35 -3.05
CA LYS A 374 3.44 -22.72 -3.36
C LYS A 374 1.94 -22.90 -3.17
N ASN A 375 1.37 -22.37 -2.08
CA ASN A 375 -0.04 -22.61 -1.77
C ASN A 375 -0.98 -21.61 -2.47
N ARG A 376 -0.45 -20.52 -3.01
CA ARG A 376 -1.22 -19.45 -3.69
C ARG A 376 -0.47 -18.93 -4.93
N PRO A 377 -0.40 -19.72 -6.01
CA PRO A 377 0.34 -19.32 -7.23
C PRO A 377 -0.20 -18.04 -7.87
N ASP A 378 -1.49 -17.74 -7.69
CA ASP A 378 -2.15 -16.53 -8.20
C ASP A 378 -1.84 -15.26 -7.38
N GLN A 379 -1.21 -15.40 -6.20
CA GLN A 379 -0.86 -14.27 -5.35
C GLN A 379 0.50 -13.69 -5.76
N ARG A 380 0.55 -12.41 -6.13
CA ARG A 380 1.80 -11.71 -6.47
C ARG A 380 2.58 -11.40 -5.18
N VAL A 381 3.86 -11.75 -5.16
CA VAL A 381 4.71 -11.57 -3.97
C VAL A 381 5.88 -10.64 -4.31
N ILE A 382 5.95 -9.52 -3.58
CA ILE A 382 7.02 -8.53 -3.69
C ILE A 382 7.84 -8.60 -2.41
N VAL A 383 9.10 -9.02 -2.50
CA VAL A 383 10.05 -8.95 -1.38
C VAL A 383 10.71 -7.59 -1.41
N VAL A 384 10.54 -6.82 -0.33
CA VAL A 384 11.16 -5.51 -0.15
C VAL A 384 12.27 -5.61 0.89
N LEU A 385 13.51 -5.43 0.44
CA LEU A 385 14.69 -5.36 1.30
C LEU A 385 14.83 -3.94 1.83
N SER A 386 14.55 -3.73 3.10
CA SER A 386 14.69 -2.43 3.74
C SER A 386 16.13 -2.16 4.15
N LYS A 387 16.40 -0.87 4.44
CA LYS A 387 17.69 -0.38 4.96
C LYS A 387 18.87 -0.67 4.02
N GLY A 388 18.64 -0.58 2.71
CA GLY A 388 19.66 -0.79 1.66
C GLY A 388 20.92 0.06 1.85
N ASP A 389 20.77 1.21 2.49
CA ASP A 389 21.77 2.22 2.80
C ASP A 389 22.59 1.93 4.08
N THR A 390 22.12 1.03 4.96
CA THR A 390 22.73 0.85 6.27
C THR A 390 23.90 -0.14 6.28
N GLY A 391 24.96 0.18 7.01
CA GLY A 391 26.12 -0.71 7.18
C GLY A 391 26.95 -0.90 5.91
N LEU A 392 26.91 0.07 4.98
CA LEU A 392 27.79 0.10 3.82
C LEU A 392 29.22 0.43 4.29
N ASN A 393 30.07 -0.59 4.41
CA ASN A 393 31.48 -0.40 4.69
C ASN A 393 32.23 -0.17 3.37
N SER A 394 32.68 1.06 3.13
CA SER A 394 33.44 1.43 1.93
C SER A 394 34.82 0.75 1.84
N ALA A 395 35.32 0.18 2.93
CA ALA A 395 36.60 -0.53 2.97
C ALA A 395 36.54 -1.97 2.41
N ASP A 396 35.36 -2.57 2.29
CA ASP A 396 35.18 -3.98 1.92
C ASP A 396 35.09 -4.20 0.39
N ARG A 397 36.00 -3.58 -0.37
CA ARG A 397 36.04 -3.63 -1.86
C ARG A 397 36.27 -5.03 -2.45
N THR A 398 36.71 -6.00 -1.64
CA THR A 398 37.11 -7.35 -2.10
C THR A 398 35.96 -8.36 -2.17
N LYS A 399 34.75 -7.98 -1.76
CA LYS A 399 33.54 -8.84 -1.77
C LYS A 399 32.42 -8.33 -2.69
N THR A 400 32.69 -7.30 -3.48
CA THR A 400 31.70 -6.55 -4.27
C THR A 400 31.94 -6.71 -5.76
N SER A 401 30.87 -6.88 -6.53
CA SER A 401 30.90 -7.03 -7.99
C SER A 401 30.48 -5.72 -8.67
N PHE A 402 31.34 -4.70 -8.58
CA PHE A 402 31.13 -3.44 -9.27
C PHE A 402 31.30 -3.60 -10.77
N GLU A 403 30.51 -2.86 -11.55
CA GLU A 403 30.74 -2.74 -12.98
C GLU A 403 31.97 -1.87 -13.27
N GLU A 404 32.57 -2.03 -14.45
CA GLU A 404 33.76 -1.28 -14.87
C GLU A 404 33.56 0.25 -14.75
N HIS A 405 32.38 0.74 -15.13
CA HIS A 405 32.06 2.16 -15.02
C HIS A 405 31.91 2.64 -13.56
N GLU A 406 31.44 1.78 -12.65
CA GLU A 406 31.31 2.07 -11.23
C GLU A 406 32.68 2.11 -10.55
N ILE A 407 33.58 1.20 -10.93
CA ILE A 407 34.99 1.21 -10.47
C ILE A 407 35.66 2.52 -10.91
N ALA A 408 35.50 2.92 -12.17
CA ALA A 408 36.05 4.17 -12.69
C ALA A 408 35.50 5.41 -11.94
N ASP A 409 34.20 5.41 -11.63
CA ASP A 409 33.57 6.45 -10.82
C ASP A 409 34.13 6.47 -9.38
N LEU A 410 34.25 5.32 -8.71
CA LEU A 410 34.82 5.20 -7.35
C LEU A 410 36.27 5.65 -7.29
N ASP A 411 37.09 5.31 -8.28
CA ASP A 411 38.49 5.75 -8.37
C ASP A 411 38.59 7.26 -8.60
N TRP A 412 37.70 7.82 -9.42
CA TRP A 412 37.61 9.27 -9.58
C TRP A 412 37.21 9.97 -8.28
N LEU A 413 36.18 9.45 -7.59
CA LEU A 413 35.70 9.98 -6.31
C LEU A 413 36.80 9.95 -5.23
N ALA A 414 37.53 8.83 -5.11
CA ALA A 414 38.63 8.68 -4.16
C ALA A 414 39.76 9.70 -4.41
N ARG A 415 40.21 9.84 -5.67
CA ARG A 415 41.22 10.85 -6.05
C ARG A 415 40.72 12.26 -5.79
N ARG A 416 39.45 12.55 -6.11
CA ARG A 416 38.87 13.88 -5.89
C ARG A 416 38.76 14.20 -4.41
N ARG A 417 38.35 13.25 -3.57
CA ARG A 417 38.29 13.39 -2.10
C ARG A 417 39.66 13.79 -1.55
N GLU A 418 40.73 13.14 -1.99
CA GLU A 418 42.09 13.43 -1.53
C GLU A 418 42.56 14.84 -1.93
N ILE A 419 42.26 15.27 -3.16
CA ILE A 419 42.58 16.61 -3.65
C ILE A 419 41.82 17.67 -2.84
N VAL A 420 40.51 17.50 -2.67
CA VAL A 420 39.63 18.44 -1.95
C VAL A 420 39.93 18.46 -0.46
N GLY A 421 40.24 17.30 0.14
CA GLY A 421 40.66 17.18 1.54
C GLY A 421 41.94 17.95 1.81
N ARG A 422 42.97 17.78 0.97
CA ARG A 422 44.21 18.57 1.07
C ARG A 422 43.95 20.06 0.90
N ALA A 423 43.10 20.45 -0.05
CA ALA A 423 42.73 21.86 -0.21
C ALA A 423 42.04 22.41 1.05
N LYS A 424 41.09 21.66 1.63
CA LYS A 424 40.39 22.00 2.87
C LYS A 424 41.34 22.22 4.05
N ASP A 425 42.34 21.35 4.20
CA ASP A 425 43.32 21.41 5.30
C ASP A 425 44.32 22.56 5.13
N ASN A 426 44.57 22.99 3.89
CA ASN A 426 45.43 24.14 3.57
C ASN A 426 44.73 25.50 3.77
N TYR A 427 43.40 25.54 3.87
CA TYR A 427 42.66 26.79 4.08
C TYR A 427 42.65 27.19 5.57
N ASP A 428 43.08 28.43 5.83
CA ASP A 428 43.04 29.02 7.17
C ASP A 428 41.60 29.35 7.62
N TRP A 429 41.40 29.60 8.91
CA TRP A 429 40.10 29.98 9.48
C TRP A 429 39.53 31.26 8.87
N THR A 430 40.40 32.15 8.39
CA THR A 430 40.02 33.37 7.67
C THR A 430 39.39 33.09 6.29
N GLN A 431 39.62 31.91 5.72
CA GLN A 431 39.05 31.43 4.45
C GLN A 431 37.85 30.50 4.68
N PHE A 432 36.96 30.94 5.59
CA PHE A 432 35.79 30.16 6.01
C PHE A 432 34.94 29.61 4.85
N TRP A 433 34.67 30.44 3.84
CA TRP A 433 33.82 30.06 2.71
C TRP A 433 34.43 28.99 1.80
N ASP A 434 35.73 29.08 1.52
CA ASP A 434 36.44 28.06 0.73
C ASP A 434 36.49 26.73 1.47
N ARG A 435 36.74 26.79 2.79
CA ARG A 435 36.75 25.62 3.65
C ARG A 435 35.36 24.97 3.76
N LYS A 436 34.29 25.78 3.80
CA LYS A 436 32.90 25.30 3.76
C LYS A 436 32.57 24.67 2.40
N ARG A 437 32.97 25.29 1.29
CA ARG A 437 32.80 24.75 -0.07
C ARG A 437 33.49 23.39 -0.23
N CYS A 438 34.73 23.24 0.25
CA CYS A 438 35.41 21.95 0.24
C CYS A 438 34.71 20.91 1.12
N ALA A 439 34.17 21.30 2.27
CA ALA A 439 33.38 20.39 3.11
C ALA A 439 32.11 19.92 2.40
N CYS A 440 31.38 20.83 1.71
CA CYS A 440 30.22 20.47 0.91
C CYS A 440 30.58 19.56 -0.27
N GLU A 441 31.70 19.83 -0.97
CA GLU A 441 32.19 18.94 -2.03
C GLU A 441 32.50 17.53 -1.51
N ILE A 442 33.16 17.41 -0.35
CA ILE A 442 33.40 16.12 0.29
C ILE A 442 32.08 15.42 0.61
N ALA A 443 31.08 16.13 1.17
CA ALA A 443 29.77 15.54 1.46
C ALA A 443 29.06 15.02 0.19
N TYR A 444 29.17 15.72 -0.94
CA TYR A 444 28.63 15.23 -2.22
C TYR A 444 29.40 14.03 -2.78
N ILE A 445 30.72 13.99 -2.60
CA ILE A 445 31.54 12.82 -2.94
C ILE A 445 31.14 11.61 -2.10
N ASP A 446 30.96 11.80 -0.78
CA ASP A 446 30.52 10.76 0.15
C ASP A 446 29.11 10.26 -0.15
N LEU A 447 28.19 11.15 -0.57
CA LEU A 447 26.87 10.78 -1.05
C LEU A 447 26.94 9.92 -2.32
N GLU A 448 27.73 10.32 -3.32
CA GLU A 448 27.89 9.57 -4.57
C GLU A 448 28.51 8.19 -4.35
N GLU A 449 29.53 8.09 -3.49
CA GLU A 449 30.11 6.80 -3.10
C GLU A 449 29.05 5.91 -2.45
N ARG A 450 28.27 6.43 -1.50
CA ARG A 450 27.16 5.68 -0.88
C ARG A 450 26.10 5.25 -1.89
N GLU A 451 25.73 6.10 -2.86
CA GLU A 451 24.77 5.76 -3.91
C GLU A 451 25.27 4.62 -4.82
N ILE A 452 26.57 4.58 -5.13
CA ILE A 452 27.18 3.47 -5.90
C ILE A 452 27.17 2.18 -5.06
N HIS A 453 27.64 2.24 -3.82
CA HIS A 453 27.67 1.08 -2.92
C HIS A 453 26.27 0.52 -2.61
N ALA A 454 25.28 1.38 -2.39
CA ALA A 454 23.90 0.98 -2.17
C ALA A 454 23.33 0.26 -3.39
N ARG A 455 23.58 0.77 -4.61
CA ARG A 455 23.12 0.16 -5.87
C ARG A 455 23.76 -1.20 -6.12
N GLU A 456 25.08 -1.32 -5.97
CA GLU A 456 25.78 -2.60 -6.14
C GLU A 456 25.23 -3.64 -5.17
N ARG A 457 25.11 -3.29 -3.89
CA ARG A 457 24.62 -4.21 -2.86
C ARG A 457 23.19 -4.64 -3.13
N SER A 458 22.34 -3.70 -3.51
CA SER A 458 20.93 -3.95 -3.85
C SER A 458 20.85 -4.96 -4.98
N ARG A 459 21.55 -4.71 -6.10
CA ARG A 459 21.60 -5.62 -7.25
C ARG A 459 22.10 -7.01 -6.84
N ARG A 460 23.23 -7.09 -6.15
CA ARG A 460 23.85 -8.37 -5.76
C ARG A 460 22.92 -9.22 -4.90
N ILE A 461 22.27 -8.62 -3.90
CA ILE A 461 21.38 -9.35 -2.99
C ILE A 461 20.05 -9.67 -3.68
N GLU A 462 19.52 -8.76 -4.50
CA GLU A 462 18.34 -9.03 -5.32
C GLU A 462 18.57 -10.21 -6.25
N ASP A 463 19.69 -10.25 -6.97
CA ASP A 463 20.03 -11.33 -7.89
C ASP A 463 20.26 -12.65 -7.14
N GLN A 464 20.89 -12.60 -5.96
CA GLN A 464 21.04 -13.77 -5.09
C GLN A 464 19.67 -14.32 -4.67
N LEU A 465 18.72 -13.47 -4.26
CA LEU A 465 17.38 -13.91 -3.86
C LEU A 465 16.56 -14.39 -5.05
N ARG A 466 16.62 -13.70 -6.19
CA ARG A 466 15.98 -14.13 -7.45
C ARG A 466 16.50 -15.50 -7.88
N SER A 467 17.81 -15.72 -7.81
CA SER A 467 18.43 -17.01 -8.14
C SER A 467 18.02 -18.10 -7.15
N ARG A 468 18.06 -17.81 -5.84
CA ARG A 468 17.68 -18.76 -4.78
C ARG A 468 16.22 -19.22 -4.89
N TYR A 469 15.34 -18.30 -5.27
CA TYR A 469 13.90 -18.54 -5.38
C TYR A 469 13.43 -18.66 -6.82
N ALA A 470 14.35 -18.89 -7.75
CA ALA A 470 14.02 -19.15 -9.15
C ALA A 470 13.07 -20.36 -9.23
N GLY A 471 11.96 -20.19 -9.97
CA GLY A 471 10.94 -21.23 -10.12
C GLY A 471 9.90 -21.33 -9.00
N LEU A 472 9.91 -20.45 -7.98
CA LEU A 472 8.81 -20.40 -7.01
C LEU A 472 7.52 -19.81 -7.58
N SER A 473 7.62 -18.74 -8.37
CA SER A 473 6.49 -18.09 -9.04
C SER A 473 7.02 -17.10 -10.07
N ASP A 474 6.33 -16.97 -11.21
CA ASP A 474 6.59 -15.92 -12.20
C ASP A 474 6.18 -14.53 -11.68
N ASN A 475 5.37 -14.49 -10.62
CA ASN A 475 4.88 -13.26 -9.97
C ASN A 475 5.75 -12.81 -8.79
N PHE A 476 7.00 -13.29 -8.71
CA PHE A 476 7.94 -12.98 -7.64
C PHE A 476 8.83 -11.80 -8.02
N ILE A 477 8.81 -10.74 -7.21
CA ILE A 477 9.61 -9.54 -7.42
C ILE A 477 10.46 -9.29 -6.18
N VAL A 478 11.72 -8.88 -6.38
CA VAL A 478 12.60 -8.42 -5.30
C VAL A 478 13.03 -7.00 -5.59
N ARG A 479 12.89 -6.12 -4.58
CA ARG A 479 13.32 -4.72 -4.60
C ARG A 479 14.03 -4.37 -3.31
N THR A 480 15.12 -3.64 -3.40
CA THR A 480 15.74 -2.98 -2.25
C THR A 480 15.22 -1.56 -2.12
N THR A 481 14.94 -1.08 -0.91
CA THR A 481 14.47 0.29 -0.68
C THR A 481 15.19 0.97 0.48
N CYS A 482 15.30 2.30 0.38
CA CYS A 482 15.84 3.16 1.42
C CYS A 482 14.75 4.15 1.88
N ALA A 483 13.67 3.62 2.45
CA ALA A 483 12.48 4.40 2.83
C ALA A 483 12.79 5.56 3.79
N ASN A 484 13.78 5.40 4.67
CA ASN A 484 14.14 6.47 5.59
C ASN A 484 14.70 7.70 4.86
N ASP A 485 15.60 7.50 3.91
CA ASP A 485 16.14 8.58 3.10
C ASP A 485 15.08 9.22 2.21
N CYS A 486 14.19 8.42 1.62
CA CYS A 486 13.05 8.95 0.85
C CYS A 486 12.20 9.90 1.70
N MET A 487 11.90 9.49 2.93
CA MET A 487 11.12 10.32 3.84
C MET A 487 11.88 11.53 4.41
N ARG A 488 13.22 11.54 4.39
CA ARG A 488 13.99 12.75 4.70
C ARG A 488 13.77 13.83 3.64
N HIS A 489 13.64 13.44 2.36
CA HIS A 489 13.27 14.36 1.29
C HIS A 489 11.88 14.98 1.50
N VAL A 490 10.93 14.22 2.07
CA VAL A 490 9.56 14.71 2.37
C VAL A 490 9.52 15.61 3.61
N LYS A 491 10.40 15.35 4.60
CA LYS A 491 10.40 15.98 5.93
C LYS A 491 11.06 17.35 6.01
N ASP A 492 11.54 17.88 4.90
CA ASP A 492 12.42 19.03 4.85
C ASP A 492 13.82 18.70 5.40
N TYR A 493 14.87 18.90 4.60
CA TYR A 493 16.24 18.83 5.10
C TYR A 493 17.13 19.90 4.47
N ASP A 494 18.14 20.31 5.22
CA ASP A 494 19.15 21.22 4.72
C ASP A 494 20.16 20.44 3.85
N GLN A 495 20.03 20.60 2.54
CA GLN A 495 20.91 20.01 1.53
C GLN A 495 22.34 20.58 1.54
N HIS A 496 22.63 21.57 2.39
CA HIS A 496 23.88 22.34 2.39
C HIS A 496 24.60 22.37 3.76
N THR A 497 23.94 21.99 4.86
CA THR A 497 24.60 21.87 6.19
C THR A 497 24.62 20.47 6.78
N ALA A 498 23.89 19.51 6.18
CA ALA A 498 23.89 18.14 6.67
C ALA A 498 25.20 17.42 6.29
N ASN A 499 26.02 17.10 7.31
CA ASN A 499 27.18 16.20 7.16
C ASN A 499 26.80 14.78 6.71
N ASP A 500 25.51 14.47 6.64
CA ASP A 500 24.96 13.23 6.11
C ASP A 500 23.80 13.57 5.19
N LEU A 501 24.04 13.64 3.88
CA LEU A 501 22.98 13.88 2.89
C LEU A 501 22.20 12.58 2.62
N PRO A 502 20.86 12.59 2.49
CA PRO A 502 20.12 11.39 2.12
C PRO A 502 20.43 10.97 0.68
N LEU A 503 20.35 9.67 0.39
CA LEU A 503 20.35 9.15 -1.00
C LEU A 503 19.32 9.89 -1.85
N SER A 504 19.58 10.13 -3.14
CA SER A 504 18.59 10.76 -4.01
C SER A 504 17.30 9.94 -4.08
N VAL A 505 16.15 10.59 -4.30
CA VAL A 505 14.83 9.95 -4.37
C VAL A 505 14.84 8.73 -5.31
N GLN A 506 15.51 8.83 -6.45
CA GLN A 506 15.65 7.70 -7.39
C GLN A 506 16.50 6.56 -6.82
N SER A 507 17.63 6.87 -6.18
CA SER A 507 18.49 5.88 -5.53
C SER A 507 17.79 5.15 -4.37
N THR A 508 16.75 5.74 -3.76
CA THR A 508 15.98 5.05 -2.71
C THR A 508 15.11 3.90 -3.21
N GLN A 509 14.91 3.77 -4.53
CA GLN A 509 14.06 2.79 -5.21
C GLN A 509 12.57 2.81 -4.85
N ILE A 510 12.13 3.75 -4.00
CA ILE A 510 10.70 3.97 -3.72
C ILE A 510 9.90 4.31 -5.00
N PRO A 511 10.38 5.17 -5.91
CA PRO A 511 9.68 5.40 -7.18
C PRO A 511 9.52 4.15 -8.04
N SER A 512 10.52 3.25 -8.05
CA SER A 512 10.43 1.99 -8.80
C SER A 512 9.38 1.07 -8.20
N LEU A 513 9.33 0.94 -6.87
CA LEU A 513 8.33 0.13 -6.18
C LEU A 513 6.91 0.69 -6.39
N ILE A 514 6.76 2.01 -6.49
CA ILE A 514 5.48 2.64 -6.79
C ILE A 514 5.01 2.33 -8.20
N LYS A 515 5.93 2.24 -9.18
CA LYS A 515 5.60 1.75 -10.52
C LYS A 515 5.11 0.30 -10.49
N ASP A 516 5.82 -0.59 -9.78
CA ASP A 516 5.41 -1.99 -9.65
C ASP A 516 4.00 -2.13 -9.02
N LEU A 517 3.66 -1.26 -8.05
CA LEU A 517 2.32 -1.20 -7.43
C LEU A 517 1.26 -0.53 -8.32
N ALA A 518 1.69 0.39 -9.19
CA ALA A 518 0.81 1.04 -10.14
C ALA A 518 0.32 0.04 -11.20
N ASP A 519 1.18 -0.89 -11.64
CA ASP A 519 0.81 -1.98 -12.56
C ASP A 519 -0.34 -2.83 -11.97
N VAL A 520 -0.21 -3.21 -10.69
CA VAL A 520 -1.23 -4.00 -9.97
C VAL A 520 -2.60 -3.30 -9.98
N ALA A 521 -2.61 -1.99 -9.71
CA ALA A 521 -3.85 -1.22 -9.74
C ALA A 521 -4.40 -1.06 -11.16
N ASN A 522 -3.51 -0.89 -12.14
CA ASN A 522 -3.85 -0.69 -13.55
C ASN A 522 -4.56 -1.90 -14.15
N ASP A 523 -4.01 -3.11 -13.98
CA ASP A 523 -4.56 -4.32 -14.58
C ASP A 523 -6.00 -4.55 -14.15
N ARG A 524 -6.27 -4.43 -12.85
CA ARG A 524 -7.62 -4.59 -12.31
C ARG A 524 -8.56 -3.48 -12.74
N ALA A 525 -8.12 -2.23 -12.72
CA ALA A 525 -8.96 -1.10 -13.13
C ALA A 525 -9.36 -1.24 -14.62
N LYS A 526 -8.42 -1.66 -15.46
CA LYS A 526 -8.65 -1.97 -16.88
C LYS A 526 -9.67 -3.09 -17.03
N ASP A 527 -9.51 -4.20 -16.32
CA ASP A 527 -10.44 -5.33 -16.39
C ASP A 527 -11.85 -4.97 -15.91
N HIS A 528 -11.97 -4.16 -14.86
CA HIS A 528 -13.27 -3.67 -14.40
C HIS A 528 -13.92 -2.73 -15.41
N LEU A 529 -13.17 -1.82 -16.02
CA LEU A 529 -13.71 -0.93 -17.04
C LEU A 529 -14.17 -1.72 -18.27
N LYS A 530 -13.36 -2.70 -18.70
CA LYS A 530 -13.75 -3.66 -19.75
C LYS A 530 -15.04 -4.38 -19.40
N ARG A 531 -15.15 -4.91 -18.18
CA ARG A 531 -16.35 -5.62 -17.73
C ARG A 531 -17.56 -4.70 -17.63
N LEU A 532 -17.39 -3.48 -17.12
CA LEU A 532 -18.47 -2.50 -17.04
C LEU A 532 -19.01 -2.20 -18.42
N CYS A 533 -18.14 -1.85 -19.36
CA CYS A 533 -18.55 -1.38 -20.68
C CYS A 533 -18.95 -2.54 -21.61
N GLY A 534 -18.29 -3.69 -21.55
CA GLY A 534 -18.53 -4.84 -22.44
C GLY A 534 -19.58 -5.85 -21.96
N GLN A 535 -19.87 -5.90 -20.65
CA GLN A 535 -20.81 -6.88 -20.09
C GLN A 535 -21.92 -6.20 -19.29
N MET A 536 -21.58 -5.43 -18.26
CA MET A 536 -22.56 -4.98 -17.26
C MET A 536 -23.53 -3.93 -17.80
N LEU A 537 -23.03 -2.96 -18.57
CA LEU A 537 -23.87 -1.95 -19.21
C LEU A 537 -24.83 -2.56 -20.25
N PRO A 538 -24.38 -3.46 -21.16
CA PRO A 538 -25.29 -4.19 -22.05
C PRO A 538 -26.36 -5.02 -21.33
N GLU A 539 -25.98 -5.73 -20.25
CA GLU A 539 -26.94 -6.49 -19.42
C GLU A 539 -27.99 -5.57 -18.79
N LEU A 540 -27.55 -4.43 -18.25
CA LEU A 540 -28.41 -3.43 -17.64
C LEU A 540 -29.37 -2.78 -18.66
N LEU A 541 -28.93 -2.51 -19.89
CA LEU A 541 -29.78 -2.06 -21.02
C LEU A 541 -30.85 -3.07 -21.38
N SER A 542 -30.45 -4.32 -21.58
CA SER A 542 -31.37 -5.41 -21.92
C SER A 542 -32.43 -5.58 -20.82
N PHE A 543 -32.00 -5.46 -19.55
CA PHE A 543 -32.91 -5.50 -18.41
C PHE A 543 -33.89 -4.32 -18.40
N ALA A 544 -33.44 -3.09 -18.65
CA ALA A 544 -34.31 -1.92 -18.72
C ALA A 544 -35.33 -2.02 -19.86
N GLU A 545 -34.94 -2.54 -21.02
CA GLU A 545 -35.85 -2.79 -22.15
C GLU A 545 -36.92 -3.85 -21.82
N LEU A 546 -36.53 -4.93 -21.12
CA LEU A 546 -37.45 -5.95 -20.65
C LEU A 546 -38.47 -5.37 -19.65
N VAL A 547 -38.00 -4.56 -18.69
CA VAL A 547 -38.86 -3.88 -17.71
C VAL A 547 -39.81 -2.92 -18.42
N ARG A 548 -39.32 -2.11 -19.38
CA ARG A 548 -40.16 -1.23 -20.21
C ARG A 548 -41.25 -2.01 -20.93
N SER A 549 -40.90 -3.12 -21.55
CA SER A 549 -41.84 -3.97 -22.30
C SER A 549 -42.89 -4.60 -21.38
N THR A 550 -42.49 -5.03 -20.19
CA THR A 550 -43.39 -5.63 -19.19
C THR A 550 -44.35 -4.59 -18.62
N ILE A 551 -43.87 -3.37 -18.34
CA ILE A 551 -44.69 -2.25 -17.86
C ILE A 551 -45.63 -1.71 -18.95
N LEU A 552 -45.20 -1.71 -20.22
CA LEU A 552 -46.04 -1.36 -21.38
C LEU A 552 -47.21 -2.33 -21.56
N ILE A 553 -47.03 -3.59 -21.19
CA ILE A 553 -48.10 -4.60 -21.22
C ILE A 553 -49.10 -4.39 -20.07
N THR A 554 -48.68 -3.78 -18.96
CA THR A 554 -49.49 -3.67 -17.73
C THR A 554 -50.03 -2.27 -17.43
N SER A 555 -49.53 -1.18 -18.04
CA SER A 555 -49.99 0.19 -17.75
C SER A 555 -49.94 1.17 -18.95
N ARG A 556 -50.87 2.14 -18.98
CA ARG A 556 -50.98 3.22 -19.99
C ARG A 556 -50.01 4.40 -19.77
N ALA A 557 -49.17 4.38 -18.74
CA ALA A 557 -48.25 5.48 -18.44
C ALA A 557 -46.91 5.24 -19.13
N ARG A 558 -46.53 6.14 -20.04
CA ARG A 558 -45.28 6.05 -20.80
C ARG A 558 -44.13 6.66 -19.98
N PRO A 559 -43.10 5.90 -19.59
CA PRO A 559 -41.81 6.50 -19.23
C PRO A 559 -41.15 7.01 -20.51
N ASN A 560 -40.83 8.30 -20.56
CA ASN A 560 -40.25 8.97 -21.72
C ASN A 560 -38.73 8.72 -21.80
N PHE A 561 -38.32 7.46 -21.99
CA PHE A 561 -36.93 7.14 -22.31
C PHE A 561 -36.71 7.44 -23.79
N ASN A 562 -35.87 8.43 -24.12
CA ASN A 562 -35.53 8.80 -25.50
C ASN A 562 -34.27 8.05 -25.97
N PRO A 563 -34.39 6.92 -26.69
CA PRO A 563 -33.23 6.13 -27.15
C PRO A 563 -32.24 6.94 -28.02
N HIS A 564 -32.67 8.03 -28.68
CA HIS A 564 -31.78 8.87 -29.47
C HIS A 564 -30.78 9.70 -28.65
N GLU A 565 -31.08 10.04 -27.40
CA GLU A 565 -30.09 10.69 -26.52
C GLU A 565 -28.99 9.72 -26.09
N TYR A 566 -29.34 8.45 -25.89
CA TYR A 566 -28.38 7.42 -25.51
C TYR A 566 -27.46 7.02 -26.68
N ASP A 567 -27.94 7.06 -27.93
CA ASP A 567 -27.13 6.80 -29.12
C ASP A 567 -25.94 7.78 -29.27
N LYS A 568 -26.11 9.03 -28.87
CA LYS A 568 -25.01 10.03 -28.82
C LYS A 568 -24.00 9.71 -27.72
N VAL A 569 -24.46 9.21 -26.57
CA VAL A 569 -23.60 8.78 -25.46
C VAL A 569 -22.85 7.49 -25.83
N PHE A 570 -23.49 6.54 -26.49
CA PHE A 570 -22.86 5.31 -26.99
C PHE A 570 -21.80 5.58 -28.06
N ARG A 571 -22.06 6.52 -28.99
CA ARG A 571 -21.04 6.94 -29.97
C ARG A 571 -19.85 7.62 -29.30
N ALA A 572 -20.09 8.52 -28.34
CA ALA A 572 -19.01 9.16 -27.58
C ALA A 572 -18.21 8.15 -26.74
N LEU A 573 -18.89 7.13 -26.19
CA LEU A 573 -18.23 6.05 -25.45
C LEU A 573 -17.39 5.17 -26.38
N HIS A 574 -17.91 4.82 -27.54
CA HIS A 574 -17.16 4.04 -28.53
C HIS A 574 -15.93 4.80 -29.04
N GLU A 575 -16.06 6.10 -29.30
CA GLU A 575 -14.94 6.94 -29.70
C GLU A 575 -13.89 7.09 -28.59
N ALA A 576 -14.31 7.18 -27.32
CA ALA A 576 -13.39 7.19 -26.19
C ALA A 576 -12.65 5.84 -26.01
N ILE A 577 -13.34 4.72 -26.25
CA ILE A 577 -12.72 3.39 -26.23
C ILE A 577 -11.73 3.24 -27.38
N ASN A 578 -12.07 3.66 -28.60
CA ASN A 578 -11.16 3.59 -29.76
C ASN A 578 -9.91 4.48 -29.57
N ARG A 579 -10.03 5.63 -28.91
CA ARG A 579 -8.86 6.45 -28.57
C ARG A 579 -7.97 5.79 -27.50
N LEU A 580 -8.55 5.01 -26.59
CA LEU A 580 -7.75 4.19 -25.68
C LEU A 580 -7.02 3.06 -26.43
N GLU A 581 -7.60 2.51 -27.50
CA GLU A 581 -6.94 1.55 -28.40
C GLU A 581 -5.72 2.18 -29.08
N GLU A 582 -5.88 3.39 -29.63
CA GLU A 582 -4.77 4.13 -30.28
C GLU A 582 -3.63 4.43 -29.31
N VAL A 583 -3.93 4.85 -28.07
CA VAL A 583 -2.91 5.10 -27.05
C VAL A 583 -2.20 3.80 -26.63
N GLU A 584 -2.92 2.68 -26.49
CA GLU A 584 -2.32 1.39 -26.14
C GLU A 584 -1.40 0.87 -27.26
N ASP A 585 -1.80 1.03 -28.53
CA ASP A 585 -0.99 0.68 -29.70
C ASP A 585 0.25 1.58 -29.83
N GLU A 586 0.11 2.89 -29.60
CA GLU A 586 1.24 3.82 -29.56
C GLU A 586 2.25 3.46 -28.45
N MET A 587 1.76 3.10 -27.26
CA MET A 587 2.62 2.71 -26.13
C MET A 587 3.29 1.35 -26.35
N SER A 588 2.61 0.40 -26.97
CA SER A 588 3.17 -0.93 -27.27
C SER A 588 4.16 -0.89 -28.44
N HIS A 589 4.06 0.06 -29.37
CA HIS A 589 5.09 0.31 -30.38
C HIS A 589 6.40 0.89 -29.82
N ILE A 590 6.37 1.49 -28.62
CA ILE A 590 7.56 1.99 -27.92
C ILE A 590 8.29 0.87 -27.14
N HIS A 591 7.64 -0.28 -26.92
CA HIS A 591 8.22 -1.45 -26.25
C HIS A 591 8.14 -2.72 -27.12
N LEU A 592 9.27 -3.11 -27.72
CA LEU A 592 9.43 -4.39 -28.43
C LEU A 592 9.08 -5.58 -27.50
N GLY A 593 7.95 -6.25 -27.76
CA GLY A 593 7.62 -7.56 -27.18
C GLY A 593 6.12 -7.88 -27.13
N SER A 594 5.67 -8.72 -28.07
CA SER A 594 4.30 -9.20 -28.37
C SER A 594 3.48 -9.81 -27.22
N HIS A 595 2.17 -9.51 -27.20
CA HIS A 595 1.04 -10.46 -27.41
C HIS A 595 -0.25 -9.96 -26.72
N PHE A 596 -1.11 -9.14 -27.34
CA PHE A 596 -2.51 -9.02 -26.92
C PHE A 596 -3.40 -8.57 -28.07
N SER A 597 -4.40 -9.38 -28.44
CA SER A 597 -5.47 -9.01 -29.36
C SER A 597 -6.67 -8.49 -28.56
N PHE A 598 -7.05 -7.24 -28.80
CA PHE A 598 -8.11 -6.48 -28.09
C PHE A 598 -9.57 -6.93 -28.38
N PHE A 599 -9.77 -7.92 -29.26
CA PHE A 599 -11.00 -8.71 -29.51
C PHE A 599 -12.23 -8.04 -30.17
N GLU A 600 -12.91 -8.87 -30.96
CA GLU A 600 -14.04 -8.68 -31.89
C GLU A 600 -15.42 -8.35 -31.26
N GLY A 601 -15.49 -8.07 -29.96
CA GLY A 601 -16.78 -7.99 -29.22
C GLY A 601 -17.56 -6.69 -29.39
N THR A 602 -16.89 -5.56 -29.56
CA THR A 602 -17.52 -4.22 -29.64
C THR A 602 -18.31 -4.00 -30.93
N GLN A 603 -17.87 -4.58 -32.06
CA GLN A 603 -18.64 -4.55 -33.31
C GLN A 603 -19.95 -5.34 -33.22
N GLY A 604 -19.99 -6.41 -32.40
CA GLY A 604 -21.20 -7.23 -32.22
C GLY A 604 -22.33 -6.44 -31.55
N ILE A 605 -22.01 -5.58 -30.59
CA ILE A 605 -22.98 -4.80 -29.82
C ILE A 605 -23.61 -3.71 -30.69
N LEU A 606 -22.81 -3.00 -31.49
CA LEU A 606 -23.31 -1.99 -32.43
C LEU A 606 -24.14 -2.62 -33.55
N ARG A 607 -23.76 -3.80 -34.05
CA ARG A 607 -24.59 -4.55 -35.02
C ARG A 607 -25.90 -5.01 -34.39
N THR A 608 -25.88 -5.49 -33.14
CA THR A 608 -27.10 -5.92 -32.44
C THR A 608 -28.03 -4.72 -32.18
N TYR A 609 -27.49 -3.59 -31.77
CA TYR A 609 -28.25 -2.36 -31.51
C TYR A 609 -28.78 -1.72 -32.81
N GLN A 610 -27.97 -1.67 -33.87
CA GLN A 610 -28.38 -1.21 -35.20
C GLN A 610 -29.45 -2.14 -35.80
N HIS A 611 -29.34 -3.45 -35.58
CA HIS A 611 -30.33 -4.43 -36.02
C HIS A 611 -31.65 -4.28 -35.25
N LEU A 612 -31.61 -3.99 -33.94
CA LEU A 612 -32.80 -3.72 -33.12
C LEU A 612 -33.51 -2.43 -33.54
N LEU A 613 -32.76 -1.35 -33.78
CA LEU A 613 -33.28 -0.08 -34.30
C LEU A 613 -33.86 -0.21 -35.72
N ALA A 614 -33.31 -1.10 -36.54
CA ALA A 614 -33.86 -1.41 -37.86
C ALA A 614 -35.22 -2.14 -37.75
N THR A 615 -35.38 -3.07 -36.81
CA THR A 615 -36.66 -3.76 -36.58
C THR A 615 -37.76 -2.84 -36.03
N GLU A 616 -37.45 -1.86 -35.19
CA GLU A 616 -38.46 -0.86 -34.76
C GLU A 616 -38.91 0.06 -35.90
N ARG A 617 -38.03 0.38 -36.86
CA ARG A 617 -38.38 1.24 -38.01
C ARG A 617 -39.24 0.53 -39.07
N TYR A 618 -39.12 -0.79 -39.21
CA TYR A 618 -39.88 -1.55 -40.21
C TYR A 618 -41.14 -2.25 -39.63
N GLY A 619 -41.25 -2.41 -38.30
CA GLY A 619 -42.41 -3.05 -37.67
C GLY A 619 -43.67 -2.18 -37.51
N GLY A 620 -43.58 -0.88 -37.84
CA GLY A 620 -44.64 0.10 -37.52
C GLY A 620 -45.64 0.44 -38.62
N ALA A 621 -45.49 -0.05 -39.86
CA ALA A 621 -46.22 0.52 -41.00
C ALA A 621 -47.28 -0.36 -41.69
N ASP A 622 -47.23 -1.71 -41.64
CA ASP A 622 -48.05 -2.52 -42.58
C ASP A 622 -49.04 -3.55 -41.99
N ALA A 623 -49.28 -3.58 -40.68
CA ALA A 623 -50.14 -4.64 -40.09
C ALA A 623 -51.62 -4.27 -39.84
N TYR A 624 -52.08 -3.06 -40.13
CA TYR A 624 -53.41 -2.62 -39.68
C TYR A 624 -54.20 -1.77 -40.68
N GLN A 625 -54.21 -2.11 -41.98
CA GLN A 625 -55.22 -1.56 -42.91
C GLN A 625 -55.28 -2.35 -44.22
N SER A 626 -56.01 -3.48 -44.23
CA SER A 626 -56.84 -3.91 -45.38
C SER A 626 -57.39 -5.31 -45.15
N ARG A 627 -58.65 -5.39 -44.69
CA ARG A 627 -59.74 -6.25 -45.22
C ARG A 627 -60.82 -6.46 -44.16
N ALA A 628 -61.66 -5.45 -44.02
CA ALA A 628 -63.07 -5.65 -43.70
C ALA A 628 -63.87 -4.71 -44.61
N SER A 629 -64.68 -5.31 -45.51
CA SER A 629 -65.84 -4.79 -46.25
C SER A 629 -65.74 -4.88 -47.78
N CYS A 630 -66.29 -5.97 -48.34
CA CYS A 630 -67.33 -5.93 -49.38
C CYS A 630 -67.76 -7.38 -49.73
N ARG A 631 -69.05 -7.68 -49.45
CA ARG A 631 -69.91 -8.81 -49.89
C ARG A 631 -69.32 -10.21 -50.05
#